data_AF-A0A1Q7VYV5-F1
#
_entry.id   AF-A0A1Q7VYV5-F1
#
_cell.length_a   1.000
_cell.length_b   1.000
_cell.length_c   1.000
_cell.angle_alpha   90.00
_cell.angle_beta   90.00
_cell.angle_gamma   90.00
#
_symmetry.space_group_name_H-M   'P 1'
#
loop_
_entity.id
_entity.type
_entity.pdbx_description
1 polymer ?
#
loop_
_entity_poly.entity_id
_entity_poly.type
_entity_poly.pdbx_seq_one_letter_code
_entity_poly.pdbx_strand_id
1 'polypeptide(L)'
;AFQSTAGIRPVPQTLTGHGPPVQVRIARVSASFFSTLHASPAIGRPPTAEEDVAGGARVAVITDGFWRRELGGDRAALGRTLTLDGRTYTIVGVMAPDFHFALLRQAEILIPLAMEGREKEFRGINWVTVVARLKPGLGVRDAQADVDVLAPRINGRIEEHTGWRLEAKPLLEDLVGPVKPALTALLGAVLLALLIACADLASLMLARGMARQRELAIRAALGGRRGDLVRQLMTEAMLLAAAGGALGLVVAPWCLSALVALAPPDTPRLDEVHLDGAVLLFSLGATMAAGLLAGLVPALQITEPHLMEVLTNGSGGTARRTRARSALVVAETALAFVLAAGAGLMIRTLSGLLEVPTGLASPERVMVADMDLPQYRYPAERIPTFARDLLQRIATAQGVQSAALLTNVPLDPRARAEFGFDLEGEAFAPGQAPKAEMVFATPGYLQTMGIPLLRGRDFRWTDVKSAPHVVLVNEAFVRRFFANGEPLGRRIDHLVGPGNDPWEIAGVIGDVHTQALDRAPSPLMVVPLEQFPVATLRIAARSARADPMQLLPVLRGEVLALDKDVPLASPRALPQIVSDSVGARRFQMTLLSIFALVALILAALG
;
A
#
# COMPACT_ATOMS: atom_id res chain seq x y z
N ALA A 1 -28.71 3.84 11.70
CA ALA A 1 -28.06 3.42 10.45
C ALA A 1 -27.54 1.97 10.45
N PHE A 2 -26.78 1.54 11.46
CA PHE A 2 -26.08 0.24 11.42
C PHE A 2 -26.97 -0.97 11.71
N GLN A 3 -26.79 -2.05 10.94
CA GLN A 3 -27.38 -3.37 11.18
C GLN A 3 -26.50 -4.20 12.12
N SER A 4 -25.18 -4.14 11.91
CA SER A 4 -24.17 -4.83 12.73
C SER A 4 -22.81 -4.16 12.59
N THR A 5 -21.92 -4.44 13.54
CA THR A 5 -20.54 -3.96 13.58
C THR A 5 -19.60 -5.11 13.92
N ALA A 6 -18.36 -5.04 13.45
CA ALA A 6 -17.32 -5.99 13.78
C ALA A 6 -15.98 -5.29 14.03
N GLY A 7 -15.24 -5.80 15.00
CA GLY A 7 -13.89 -5.37 15.32
C GLY A 7 -12.87 -6.33 14.72
N ILE A 8 -11.80 -5.78 14.15
CA ILE A 8 -10.72 -6.53 13.50
C ILE A 8 -9.38 -5.97 13.98
N ARG A 9 -8.48 -6.87 14.36
CA ARG A 9 -7.10 -6.54 14.72
C ARG A 9 -6.15 -7.59 14.16
N PRO A 10 -5.53 -7.34 13.01
CA PRO A 10 -4.44 -8.18 12.51
C PRO A 10 -3.23 -8.05 13.43
N VAL A 11 -2.65 -9.17 13.84
CA VAL A 11 -1.41 -9.23 14.63
C VAL A 11 -0.57 -10.43 14.19
N PRO A 12 0.77 -10.34 14.21
CA PRO A 12 1.61 -11.52 14.07
C PRO A 12 1.54 -12.36 15.36
N GLN A 13 1.61 -13.68 15.22
CA GLN A 13 1.81 -14.62 16.34
C GLN A 13 2.77 -15.73 15.92
N THR A 14 3.46 -16.35 16.88
CA THR A 14 4.36 -17.47 16.61
C THR A 14 3.61 -18.79 16.68
N LEU A 15 3.59 -19.52 15.57
CA LEU A 15 3.10 -20.89 15.50
C LEU A 15 4.20 -21.85 15.93
N THR A 16 3.90 -22.72 16.90
CA THR A 16 4.81 -23.77 17.38
C THR A 16 4.15 -25.15 17.34
N GLY A 17 4.97 -26.21 17.38
CA GLY A 17 4.50 -27.60 17.43
C GLY A 17 4.30 -28.29 16.08
N HIS A 18 4.51 -27.60 14.96
CA HIS A 18 4.39 -28.12 13.59
C HIS A 18 5.71 -28.06 12.79
N GLY A 19 6.86 -27.97 13.48
CA GLY A 19 8.17 -27.78 12.88
C GLY A 19 8.96 -26.69 13.61
N PRO A 20 9.94 -26.04 12.95
CA PRO A 20 10.56 -24.81 13.44
C PRO A 20 9.48 -23.75 13.75
N PRO A 21 9.68 -22.87 14.75
CA PRO A 21 8.73 -21.79 15.01
C PRO A 21 8.65 -20.87 13.78
N VAL A 22 7.42 -20.54 13.39
CA VAL A 22 7.16 -19.64 12.27
C VAL A 22 6.25 -18.53 12.74
N GLN A 23 6.60 -17.29 12.39
CA GLN A 23 5.71 -16.15 12.58
C GLN A 23 4.61 -16.22 11.52
N VAL A 24 3.36 -16.35 11.96
CA VAL A 24 2.18 -16.37 11.11
C VAL A 24 1.35 -15.11 11.34
N ARG A 25 0.70 -14.62 10.28
CA ARG A 25 -0.24 -13.50 10.41
C ARG A 25 -1.58 -14.05 10.87
N ILE A 26 -2.09 -13.53 11.98
CA ILE A 26 -3.43 -13.87 12.48
C ILE A 26 -4.27 -12.61 12.57
N ALA A 27 -5.59 -12.76 12.64
CA ALA A 27 -6.48 -11.66 12.94
C ALA A 27 -7.38 -12.02 14.11
N ARG A 28 -7.38 -11.15 15.12
CA ARG A 28 -8.38 -11.15 16.18
C ARG A 28 -9.65 -10.50 15.64
N VAL A 29 -10.75 -11.22 15.64
CA VAL A 29 -12.04 -10.77 15.09
C VAL A 29 -13.14 -10.94 16.13
N SER A 30 -14.04 -9.95 16.22
CA SER A 30 -15.20 -10.10 17.11
C SER A 30 -16.11 -11.23 16.63
N ALA A 31 -16.90 -11.84 17.51
CA ALA A 31 -17.86 -12.89 17.14
C ALA A 31 -18.84 -12.43 16.04
N SER A 32 -19.18 -11.13 16.04
CA SER A 32 -20.02 -10.50 15.03
C SER A 32 -19.36 -10.34 13.65
N PHE A 33 -18.08 -10.66 13.48
CA PHE A 33 -17.36 -10.53 12.21
C PHE A 33 -18.02 -11.32 11.08
N PHE A 34 -18.27 -12.61 11.32
CA PHE A 34 -18.81 -13.54 10.33
C PHE A 34 -20.24 -13.13 9.91
N SER A 35 -21.07 -12.72 10.87
CA SER A 35 -22.42 -12.22 10.59
C SER A 35 -22.42 -10.81 9.98
N THR A 36 -21.45 -9.96 10.30
CA THR A 36 -21.35 -8.62 9.69
C THR A 36 -20.89 -8.69 8.25
N LEU A 37 -19.97 -9.60 7.90
CA LEU A 37 -19.53 -9.78 6.51
C LEU A 37 -20.39 -10.73 5.69
N HIS A 38 -21.30 -11.48 6.33
CA HIS A 38 -21.97 -12.65 5.72
C HIS A 38 -20.96 -13.69 5.19
N ALA A 39 -19.84 -13.83 5.89
CA ALA A 39 -18.79 -14.78 5.56
C ALA A 39 -18.82 -15.90 6.59
N SER A 40 -19.28 -17.09 6.21
CA SER A 40 -19.27 -18.27 7.08
C SER A 40 -18.18 -19.24 6.65
N PRO A 41 -17.57 -19.99 7.58
CA PRO A 41 -16.67 -21.09 7.23
C PRO A 41 -17.36 -22.09 6.30
N ALA A 42 -16.65 -22.56 5.27
CA ALA A 42 -17.15 -23.60 4.36
C ALA A 42 -17.22 -24.98 5.06
N ILE A 43 -16.37 -25.18 6.07
CA ILE A 43 -16.32 -26.38 6.89
C ILE A 43 -16.32 -25.94 8.36
N GLY A 44 -17.14 -26.56 9.20
CA GLY A 44 -17.23 -26.25 10.63
C GLY A 44 -18.14 -25.05 10.93
N ARG A 45 -17.74 -24.19 11.87
CA ARG A 45 -18.56 -23.07 12.37
C ARG A 45 -17.71 -21.83 12.71
N PRO A 46 -18.32 -20.63 12.74
CA PRO A 46 -17.65 -19.46 13.31
C PRO A 46 -17.53 -19.57 14.85
N PRO A 47 -16.64 -18.78 15.47
CA PRO A 47 -16.62 -18.60 16.92
C PRO A 47 -17.93 -17.97 17.41
N THR A 48 -18.35 -18.35 18.62
CA THR A 48 -19.55 -17.86 19.29
C THR A 48 -19.24 -16.64 20.16
N ALA A 49 -20.29 -15.92 20.60
CA ALA A 49 -20.12 -14.80 21.53
C ALA A 49 -19.58 -15.24 22.91
N GLU A 50 -19.86 -16.47 23.33
CA GLU A 50 -19.35 -17.06 24.58
C GLU A 50 -17.87 -17.42 24.50
N GLU A 51 -17.34 -17.59 23.29
CA GLU A 51 -15.91 -17.80 23.02
C GLU A 51 -15.16 -16.46 22.85
N ASP A 52 -15.88 -15.38 22.53
CA ASP A 52 -15.35 -14.02 22.35
C ASP A 52 -15.39 -13.18 23.63
N VAL A 53 -15.05 -13.79 24.75
CA VAL A 53 -14.92 -13.15 26.06
C VAL A 53 -13.62 -13.56 26.74
N ALA A 54 -13.19 -12.75 27.70
CA ALA A 54 -12.04 -13.05 28.54
C ALA A 54 -12.19 -14.43 29.21
N GLY A 55 -11.19 -15.31 29.04
CA GLY A 55 -11.23 -16.68 29.56
C GLY A 55 -12.17 -17.65 28.81
N GLY A 56 -12.79 -17.24 27.71
CA GLY A 56 -13.59 -18.11 26.84
C GLY A 56 -12.76 -19.22 26.19
N ALA A 57 -13.43 -20.21 25.60
CA ALA A 57 -12.75 -21.31 24.95
C ALA A 57 -11.91 -20.79 23.76
N ARG A 58 -10.64 -21.22 23.71
CA ARG A 58 -9.69 -20.79 22.68
C ARG A 58 -9.95 -21.57 21.39
N VAL A 59 -10.58 -20.89 20.43
CA VAL A 59 -10.92 -21.46 19.13
C VAL A 59 -10.27 -20.68 17.99
N ALA A 60 -10.05 -21.35 16.86
CA ALA A 60 -9.47 -20.79 15.66
C ALA A 60 -10.29 -21.19 14.43
N VAL A 61 -10.43 -20.25 13.49
CA VAL A 61 -10.89 -20.50 12.13
C VAL A 61 -9.72 -20.25 11.19
N ILE A 62 -9.37 -21.21 10.35
CA ILE A 62 -8.22 -21.12 9.44
C ILE A 62 -8.65 -20.81 8.01
N THR A 63 -7.79 -20.17 7.22
CA THR A 63 -8.02 -20.00 5.79
C THR A 63 -7.81 -21.32 5.02
N ASP A 64 -8.45 -21.47 3.85
CA ASP A 64 -8.24 -22.64 2.98
C ASP A 64 -6.75 -22.78 2.58
N GLY A 65 -6.06 -21.67 2.33
CA GLY A 65 -4.63 -21.66 2.01
C GLY A 65 -3.75 -22.25 3.12
N PHE A 66 -4.00 -21.87 4.38
CA PHE A 66 -3.30 -22.45 5.54
C PHE A 66 -3.64 -23.93 5.70
N TRP A 67 -4.92 -24.28 5.58
CA TRP A 67 -5.40 -25.66 5.69
C TRP A 67 -4.75 -26.59 4.65
N ARG A 68 -4.59 -26.15 3.40
CA ARG A 68 -3.92 -26.94 2.36
C ARG A 68 -2.41 -27.03 2.58
N ARG A 69 -1.76 -25.92 2.89
CA ARG A 69 -0.29 -25.84 2.98
C ARG A 69 0.25 -26.54 4.22
N GLU A 70 -0.33 -26.26 5.39
CA GLU A 70 0.19 -26.75 6.68
C GLU A 70 -0.49 -28.05 7.14
N LEU A 71 -1.75 -28.28 6.74
CA LEU A 71 -2.54 -29.44 7.20
C LEU A 71 -2.93 -30.40 6.06
N GLY A 72 -2.37 -30.21 4.86
CA GLY A 72 -2.57 -31.10 3.71
C GLY A 72 -3.99 -31.15 3.15
N GLY A 73 -4.88 -30.23 3.55
CA GLY A 73 -6.29 -30.27 3.15
C GLY A 73 -7.10 -31.40 3.81
N ASP A 74 -6.63 -31.91 4.96
CA ASP A 74 -7.31 -32.99 5.68
C ASP A 74 -8.54 -32.47 6.44
N ARG A 75 -9.73 -33.03 6.15
CA ARG A 75 -10.97 -32.68 6.88
C ARG A 75 -10.91 -33.03 8.37
N ALA A 76 -10.05 -33.96 8.77
CA ALA A 76 -9.77 -34.25 10.17
C ALA A 76 -8.97 -33.13 10.86
N ALA A 77 -8.70 -32.00 10.20
CA ALA A 77 -8.20 -30.78 10.82
C ALA A 77 -9.20 -30.15 11.80
N LEU A 78 -10.52 -30.31 11.60
CA LEU A 78 -11.50 -29.87 12.58
C LEU A 78 -11.30 -30.60 13.91
N GLY A 79 -11.27 -29.84 15.01
CA GLY A 79 -11.02 -30.35 16.35
C GLY A 79 -9.53 -30.55 16.69
N ARG A 80 -8.61 -30.43 15.72
CA ARG A 80 -7.17 -30.39 16.03
C ARG A 80 -6.80 -29.06 16.67
N THR A 81 -5.66 -29.06 17.34
CA THR A 81 -5.14 -27.91 18.06
C THR A 81 -3.95 -27.26 17.36
N LEU A 82 -3.89 -25.94 17.38
CA LEU A 82 -2.74 -25.13 17.00
C LEU A 82 -2.18 -24.45 18.26
N THR A 83 -0.86 -24.30 18.34
CA THR A 83 -0.23 -23.54 19.42
C THR A 83 0.25 -22.20 18.88
N LEU A 84 -0.41 -21.12 19.28
CA LEU A 84 -0.09 -19.75 18.90
C LEU A 84 0.36 -18.99 20.15
N ASP A 85 1.59 -18.48 20.14
CA ASP A 85 2.22 -17.83 21.29
C ASP A 85 2.00 -18.61 22.60
N GLY A 86 2.32 -19.91 22.56
CA GLY A 86 2.23 -20.81 23.71
C GLY A 86 0.80 -21.13 24.18
N ARG A 87 -0.22 -20.57 23.54
CA ARG A 87 -1.64 -20.83 23.83
C ARG A 87 -2.21 -21.80 22.81
N THR A 88 -2.93 -22.80 23.29
CA THR A 88 -3.55 -23.82 22.46
C THR A 88 -4.94 -23.36 21.98
N TYR A 89 -5.18 -23.40 20.67
CA TYR A 89 -6.45 -23.07 20.04
C TYR A 89 -6.99 -24.28 19.29
N THR A 90 -8.27 -24.57 19.43
CA THR A 90 -8.94 -25.66 18.69
C THR A 90 -9.47 -25.14 17.37
N ILE A 91 -9.18 -25.82 16.27
CA ILE A 91 -9.70 -25.48 14.94
C ILE A 91 -11.20 -25.83 14.90
N VAL A 92 -12.05 -24.82 14.78
CA VAL A 92 -13.52 -24.99 14.71
C VAL A 92 -14.11 -24.71 13.33
N GLY A 93 -13.31 -24.14 12.42
CA GLY A 93 -13.76 -23.88 11.06
C GLY A 93 -12.64 -23.66 10.05
N VAL A 94 -12.97 -23.85 8.77
CA VAL A 94 -12.13 -23.54 7.61
C VAL A 94 -12.90 -22.61 6.68
N MET A 95 -12.31 -21.46 6.35
CA MET A 95 -12.92 -20.49 5.41
C MET A 95 -13.03 -21.06 4.01
N ALA A 96 -13.97 -20.52 3.23
CA ALA A 96 -14.09 -20.85 1.81
C ALA A 96 -12.82 -20.43 1.03
N PRO A 97 -12.45 -21.15 -0.06
CA PRO A 97 -11.25 -20.85 -0.84
C PRO A 97 -11.22 -19.46 -1.46
N ASP A 98 -12.39 -18.91 -1.76
CA ASP A 98 -12.61 -17.59 -2.37
C ASP A 98 -12.79 -16.46 -1.34
N PHE A 99 -12.71 -16.78 -0.04
CA PHE A 99 -12.84 -15.76 1.00
C PHE A 99 -11.57 -14.91 1.11
N HIS A 100 -11.67 -13.67 0.66
CA HIS A 100 -10.64 -12.65 0.82
C HIS A 100 -11.22 -11.38 1.42
N PHE A 101 -10.55 -10.84 2.45
CA PHE A 101 -10.93 -9.58 3.06
C PHE A 101 -9.69 -8.74 3.37
N ALA A 102 -9.54 -7.59 2.67
CA ALA A 102 -8.32 -6.79 2.69
C ALA A 102 -7.89 -6.34 4.12
N LEU A 103 -8.86 -6.05 4.99
CA LEU A 103 -8.56 -5.63 6.37
C LEU A 103 -7.99 -6.74 7.25
N LEU A 104 -8.05 -8.01 6.83
CA LEU A 104 -7.36 -9.11 7.50
C LEU A 104 -5.84 -9.08 7.25
N ARG A 105 -5.35 -8.27 6.30
CA ARG A 105 -3.92 -8.15 5.97
C ARG A 105 -3.23 -9.49 5.74
N GLN A 106 -3.88 -10.38 4.98
CA GLN A 106 -3.42 -11.74 4.68
C GLN A 106 -3.31 -12.63 5.93
N ALA A 107 -4.13 -12.39 6.96
CA ALA A 107 -4.21 -13.30 8.10
C ALA A 107 -4.64 -14.70 7.65
N GLU A 108 -3.92 -15.69 8.12
CA GLU A 108 -4.12 -17.10 7.80
C GLU A 108 -4.97 -17.81 8.85
N ILE A 109 -5.05 -17.22 10.04
CA ILE A 109 -5.80 -17.75 11.18
C ILE A 109 -6.61 -16.61 11.80
N LEU A 110 -7.89 -16.87 12.06
CA LEU A 110 -8.83 -15.97 12.71
C LEU A 110 -9.15 -16.52 14.10
N ILE A 111 -8.94 -15.71 15.13
CA ILE A 111 -9.26 -16.06 16.52
C ILE A 111 -10.19 -15.01 17.12
N PRO A 112 -10.97 -15.34 18.18
CA PRO A 112 -11.81 -14.36 18.86
C PRO A 112 -11.04 -13.12 19.32
N LEU A 113 -11.69 -11.96 19.30
CA LEU A 113 -11.11 -10.71 19.76
C LEU A 113 -10.90 -10.71 21.26
N ALA A 114 -11.79 -11.31 22.05
CA ALA A 114 -11.69 -11.61 23.49
C ALA A 114 -10.71 -10.67 24.23
N MET A 115 -11.14 -9.42 24.45
CA MET A 115 -10.29 -8.40 25.08
C MET A 115 -10.07 -8.72 26.56
N GLU A 116 -8.81 -8.71 27.01
CA GLU A 116 -8.41 -9.08 28.37
C GLU A 116 -7.55 -7.98 29.02
N GLY A 117 -7.67 -7.82 30.35
CA GLY A 117 -6.83 -6.94 31.17
C GLY A 117 -6.71 -5.52 30.62
N ARG A 118 -5.45 -5.08 30.40
CA ARG A 118 -5.13 -3.73 29.90
C ARG A 118 -5.78 -3.37 28.57
N GLU A 119 -6.11 -4.36 27.72
CA GLU A 119 -6.80 -4.09 26.44
C GLU A 119 -8.24 -3.59 26.65
N LYS A 120 -8.87 -3.99 27.76
CA LYS A 120 -10.22 -3.54 28.14
C LYS A 120 -10.19 -2.24 28.95
N GLU A 121 -9.12 -2.05 29.73
CA GLU A 121 -8.96 -0.92 30.65
C GLU A 121 -8.42 0.34 29.94
N PHE A 122 -7.47 0.18 29.01
CA PHE A 122 -6.81 1.31 28.35
C PHE A 122 -7.55 1.72 27.08
N ARG A 123 -8.33 2.80 27.16
CA ARG A 123 -9.21 3.26 26.07
C ARG A 123 -8.62 4.35 25.18
N GLY A 124 -7.49 4.94 25.54
CA GLY A 124 -6.82 5.99 24.76
C GLY A 124 -6.03 5.52 23.53
N ILE A 125 -5.94 4.20 23.26
CA ILE A 125 -5.21 3.66 22.08
C ILE A 125 -6.19 3.03 21.10
N ASN A 126 -6.16 3.50 19.85
CA ASN A 126 -6.98 2.95 18.76
C ASN A 126 -6.25 1.84 18.00
N TRP A 127 -6.40 0.61 18.45
CA TRP A 127 -5.75 -0.55 17.83
C TRP A 127 -6.74 -1.52 17.16
N VAL A 128 -8.05 -1.26 17.24
CA VAL A 128 -9.09 -2.05 16.56
C VAL A 128 -9.63 -1.29 15.36
N THR A 129 -9.63 -1.93 14.20
CA THR A 129 -10.38 -1.45 13.03
C THR A 129 -11.83 -1.90 13.16
N VAL A 130 -12.78 -0.96 13.06
CA VAL A 130 -14.21 -1.26 13.13
C VAL A 130 -14.82 -1.18 11.73
N VAL A 131 -15.51 -2.25 11.34
CA VAL A 131 -16.35 -2.27 10.14
C VAL A 131 -17.81 -2.38 10.53
N ALA A 132 -18.70 -1.77 9.74
CA ALA A 132 -20.13 -1.77 10.01
C ALA A 132 -20.93 -2.05 8.74
N ARG A 133 -22.01 -2.82 8.88
CA ARG A 133 -23.00 -3.03 7.83
C ARG A 133 -24.15 -2.05 8.03
N LEU A 134 -24.51 -1.32 6.98
CA LEU A 134 -25.70 -0.46 6.99
C LEU A 134 -26.96 -1.30 6.76
N LYS A 135 -28.08 -0.84 7.35
CA LYS A 135 -29.40 -1.42 7.03
C LYS A 135 -29.72 -1.19 5.54
N PRO A 136 -30.51 -2.08 4.92
CA PRO A 136 -30.93 -1.92 3.52
C PRO A 136 -31.55 -0.54 3.26
N GLY A 137 -31.15 0.11 2.16
CA GLY A 137 -31.67 1.40 1.73
C GLY A 137 -31.03 2.64 2.38
N LEU A 138 -30.08 2.48 3.32
CA LEU A 138 -29.38 3.59 3.96
C LEU A 138 -28.00 3.83 3.34
N GLY A 139 -27.58 5.09 3.32
CA GLY A 139 -26.29 5.53 2.78
C GLY A 139 -25.29 5.98 3.83
N VAL A 140 -24.11 6.39 3.38
CA VAL A 140 -23.03 6.91 4.26
C VAL A 140 -23.45 8.17 5.02
N ARG A 141 -24.34 8.99 4.46
CA ARG A 141 -24.85 10.19 5.14
C ARG A 141 -25.65 9.82 6.39
N ASP A 142 -26.50 8.79 6.31
CA ASP A 142 -27.24 8.28 7.46
C ASP A 142 -26.29 7.68 8.50
N ALA A 143 -25.24 6.99 8.03
CA ALA A 143 -24.18 6.45 8.89
C ALA A 143 -23.44 7.56 9.65
N GLN A 144 -23.05 8.64 8.97
CA GLN A 144 -22.37 9.77 9.59
C GLN A 144 -23.29 10.47 10.60
N ALA A 145 -24.57 10.67 10.29
CA ALA A 145 -25.53 11.28 11.21
C ALA A 145 -25.67 10.47 12.52
N ASP A 146 -25.76 9.14 12.43
CA ASP A 146 -25.73 8.26 13.59
C ASP A 146 -24.42 8.38 14.39
N VAL A 147 -23.28 8.40 13.69
CA VAL A 147 -21.95 8.53 14.30
C VAL A 147 -21.80 9.88 15.01
N ASP A 148 -22.29 10.97 14.44
CA ASP A 148 -22.24 12.31 15.03
C ASP A 148 -23.03 12.38 16.35
N VAL A 149 -24.10 11.58 16.49
CA VAL A 149 -24.85 11.44 17.75
C VAL A 149 -24.13 10.56 18.78
N LEU A 150 -23.47 9.50 18.32
CA LEU A 150 -22.74 8.56 19.19
C LEU A 150 -21.39 9.11 19.66
N ALA A 151 -20.71 9.89 18.83
CA ALA A 151 -19.36 10.37 19.05
C ALA A 151 -19.19 11.11 20.38
N PRO A 152 -20.04 12.10 20.73
CA PRO A 152 -19.93 12.78 22.03
C PRO A 152 -20.12 11.84 23.23
N ARG A 153 -20.94 10.79 23.09
CA ARG A 153 -21.19 9.82 24.17
C ARG A 153 -20.03 8.85 24.37
N ILE A 154 -19.36 8.49 23.27
CA ILE A 154 -18.16 7.64 23.30
C ILE A 154 -16.98 8.46 23.82
N ASN A 155 -16.77 9.64 23.25
CA ASN A 155 -15.66 10.52 23.61
C ASN A 155 -15.80 11.05 25.04
N GLY A 156 -17.01 11.37 25.50
CA GLY A 156 -17.21 11.82 26.89
C GLY A 156 -16.95 10.76 27.96
N ARG A 157 -16.69 9.50 27.58
CA ARG A 157 -16.31 8.42 28.51
C ARG A 157 -14.81 8.14 28.52
N ILE A 158 -14.05 8.78 27.62
CA ILE A 158 -12.63 8.52 27.39
C ILE A 158 -11.96 9.89 27.29
N GLU A 159 -11.30 10.32 28.35
CA GLU A 159 -10.71 11.66 28.45
C GLU A 159 -9.77 11.97 27.27
N GLU A 160 -9.03 10.95 26.82
CA GLU A 160 -8.11 11.01 25.68
C GLU A 160 -8.80 11.25 24.33
N HIS A 161 -10.11 11.00 24.24
CA HIS A 161 -10.92 11.22 23.03
C HIS A 161 -11.59 12.60 22.99
N THR A 162 -11.34 13.46 23.97
CA THR A 162 -11.91 14.81 23.98
C THR A 162 -11.47 15.56 22.71
N GLY A 163 -12.43 16.11 21.96
CA GLY A 163 -12.18 16.81 20.68
C GLY A 163 -11.99 15.90 19.46
N TRP A 164 -12.10 14.58 19.59
CA TRP A 164 -12.02 13.68 18.43
C TRP A 164 -13.30 13.71 17.59
N ARG A 165 -13.14 13.52 16.28
CA ARG A 165 -14.24 13.31 15.34
C ARG A 165 -14.22 11.86 14.86
N LEU A 166 -15.38 11.23 14.86
CA LEU A 166 -15.59 9.92 14.24
C LEU A 166 -16.19 10.13 12.85
N GLU A 167 -15.63 9.46 11.85
CA GLU A 167 -16.07 9.56 10.45
C GLU A 167 -16.52 8.19 9.93
N ALA A 168 -17.69 8.15 9.28
CA ALA A 168 -18.16 7.00 8.54
C ALA A 168 -17.70 7.13 7.08
N LYS A 169 -16.86 6.19 6.62
CA LYS A 169 -16.41 6.12 5.23
C LYS A 169 -16.88 4.83 4.56
N PRO A 170 -17.29 4.87 3.28
CA PRO A 170 -17.60 3.66 2.54
C PRO A 170 -16.34 2.77 2.47
N LEU A 171 -16.48 1.48 2.77
CA LEU A 171 -15.33 0.57 2.86
C LEU A 171 -14.51 0.52 1.56
N LEU A 172 -15.16 0.58 0.40
CA LEU A 172 -14.46 0.61 -0.89
C LEU A 172 -13.61 1.88 -1.03
N GLU A 173 -14.14 3.04 -0.64
CA GLU A 173 -13.41 4.31 -0.70
C GLU A 173 -12.23 4.35 0.27
N ASP A 174 -12.38 3.78 1.46
CA ASP A 174 -11.29 3.67 2.43
C ASP A 174 -10.15 2.76 1.91
N LEU A 175 -10.50 1.65 1.25
CA LEU A 175 -9.53 0.69 0.72
C LEU A 175 -8.84 1.15 -0.58
N VAL A 176 -9.57 1.75 -1.53
CA VAL A 176 -9.02 2.11 -2.86
C VAL A 176 -8.91 3.61 -3.12
N GLY A 177 -9.41 4.46 -2.22
CA GLY A 177 -9.37 5.92 -2.35
C GLY A 177 -7.97 6.48 -2.62
N PRO A 178 -6.93 6.06 -1.88
CA PRO A 178 -5.56 6.55 -2.11
C PRO A 178 -4.97 6.21 -3.48
N VAL A 179 -5.39 5.11 -4.11
CA VAL A 179 -4.87 4.66 -5.43
C VAL A 179 -5.74 5.14 -6.59
N LYS A 180 -6.98 5.55 -6.33
CA LYS A 180 -7.95 5.97 -7.36
C LYS A 180 -7.44 7.10 -8.27
N PRO A 181 -6.83 8.20 -7.78
CA PRO A 181 -6.33 9.27 -8.64
C PRO A 181 -5.30 8.77 -9.67
N ALA A 182 -4.42 7.88 -9.24
CA ALA A 182 -3.41 7.29 -10.11
C ALA A 182 -4.02 6.36 -11.17
N LEU A 183 -4.98 5.51 -10.78
CA LEU A 183 -5.71 4.66 -11.74
C LEU A 183 -6.50 5.50 -12.75
N THR A 184 -7.08 6.63 -12.32
CA THR A 184 -7.78 7.55 -13.24
C THR A 184 -6.83 8.27 -14.19
N ALA A 185 -5.65 8.69 -13.72
CA ALA A 185 -4.62 9.29 -14.57
C ALA A 185 -4.13 8.29 -15.62
N LEU A 186 -3.96 7.03 -15.21
CA LEU A 186 -3.57 5.95 -16.09
C LEU A 186 -4.61 5.65 -17.16
N LEU A 187 -5.90 5.59 -16.77
CA LEU A 187 -7.00 5.47 -17.72
C LEU A 187 -7.01 6.62 -18.72
N GLY A 188 -6.76 7.85 -18.25
CA GLY A 188 -6.58 9.01 -19.12
C GLY A 188 -5.45 8.81 -20.14
N ALA A 189 -4.30 8.30 -19.70
CA ALA A 189 -3.17 8.01 -20.60
C ALA A 189 -3.52 6.96 -21.67
N VAL A 190 -4.22 5.89 -21.28
CA VAL A 190 -4.72 4.86 -22.21
C VAL A 190 -5.68 5.46 -23.24
N LEU A 191 -6.60 6.32 -22.81
CA LEU A 191 -7.57 6.97 -23.71
C LEU A 191 -6.86 7.90 -24.71
N LEU A 192 -5.84 8.65 -24.27
CA LEU A 192 -5.04 9.48 -25.16
C LEU A 192 -4.30 8.63 -26.21
N ALA A 193 -3.68 7.52 -25.78
CA ALA A 193 -3.02 6.59 -26.71
C ALA A 193 -4.01 5.96 -27.71
N LEU A 194 -5.22 5.63 -27.28
CA LEU A 194 -6.28 5.13 -28.16
C LEU A 194 -6.70 6.20 -29.18
N LEU A 195 -6.84 7.45 -28.78
CA LEU A 195 -7.18 8.56 -29.68
C LEU A 195 -6.09 8.81 -30.73
N ILE A 196 -4.82 8.72 -30.34
CA ILE A 196 -3.67 8.77 -31.24
C ILE A 196 -3.78 7.66 -32.30
N ALA A 197 -3.96 6.40 -31.86
CA ALA A 197 -4.14 5.27 -32.78
C ALA A 197 -5.36 5.44 -33.72
N CYS A 198 -6.44 6.08 -33.26
CA CYS A 198 -7.59 6.39 -34.12
C CYS A 198 -7.25 7.46 -35.16
N ALA A 199 -6.48 8.49 -34.78
CA ALA A 199 -6.02 9.55 -35.68
C ALA A 199 -5.09 8.99 -36.75
N ASP A 200 -4.15 8.13 -36.37
CA ASP A 200 -3.28 7.37 -37.28
C ASP A 200 -4.08 6.59 -38.33
N LEU A 201 -5.03 5.77 -37.85
CA LEU A 201 -5.85 4.96 -38.72
C LEU A 201 -6.67 5.83 -39.68
N ALA A 202 -7.23 6.95 -39.19
CA ALA A 202 -7.94 7.91 -40.02
C ALA A 202 -7.02 8.54 -41.08
N SER A 203 -5.80 8.95 -40.70
CA SER A 203 -4.78 9.52 -41.59
C SER A 203 -4.36 8.53 -42.69
N LEU A 204 -4.15 7.26 -42.34
CA LEU A 204 -3.84 6.18 -43.27
C LEU A 204 -5.01 5.87 -44.21
N MET A 205 -6.24 5.85 -43.71
CA MET A 205 -7.43 5.64 -44.53
C MET A 205 -7.67 6.83 -45.48
N LEU A 206 -7.44 8.06 -45.04
CA LEU A 206 -7.45 9.25 -45.90
C LEU A 206 -6.39 9.12 -47.01
N ALA A 207 -5.17 8.68 -46.70
CA ALA A 207 -4.11 8.46 -47.67
C ALA A 207 -4.47 7.37 -48.71
N ARG A 208 -5.03 6.25 -48.26
CA ARG A 208 -5.53 5.18 -49.16
C ARG A 208 -6.71 5.64 -50.02
N GLY A 209 -7.60 6.46 -49.47
CA GLY A 209 -8.70 7.08 -50.20
C GLY A 209 -8.22 7.97 -51.36
N MET A 210 -7.10 8.68 -51.18
CA MET A 210 -6.46 9.45 -52.25
C MET A 210 -5.91 8.55 -53.37
N ALA A 211 -5.25 7.45 -53.02
CA ALA A 211 -4.76 6.49 -54.02
C ALA A 211 -5.89 5.83 -54.83
N ARG A 212 -7.05 5.62 -54.20
CA ARG A 212 -8.25 5.03 -54.83
C ARG A 212 -9.22 6.05 -55.44
N GLN A 213 -8.82 7.33 -55.52
CA GLN A 213 -9.73 8.42 -55.91
C GLN A 213 -10.28 8.27 -57.33
N ARG A 214 -9.48 7.77 -58.29
CA ARG A 214 -9.92 7.48 -59.67
C ARG A 214 -10.96 6.35 -59.71
N GLU A 215 -10.77 5.29 -58.94
CA GLU A 215 -11.70 4.16 -58.88
C GLU A 215 -13.06 4.59 -58.31
N LEU A 216 -13.04 5.35 -57.21
CA LEU A 216 -14.23 5.87 -56.55
C LEU A 216 -15.01 6.83 -57.46
N ALA A 217 -14.31 7.68 -58.23
CA ALA A 217 -14.92 8.58 -59.20
C ALA A 217 -15.59 7.82 -60.36
N ILE A 218 -14.96 6.75 -60.87
CA ILE A 218 -15.53 5.90 -61.93
C ILE A 218 -16.79 5.19 -61.42
N ARG A 219 -16.78 4.63 -60.21
CA ARG A 219 -17.96 3.97 -59.61
C ARG A 219 -19.11 4.96 -59.36
N ALA A 220 -18.79 6.19 -58.95
CA ALA A 220 -19.78 7.25 -58.82
C ALA A 220 -20.39 7.65 -60.18
N ALA A 221 -19.57 7.74 -61.24
CA ALA A 221 -20.02 8.03 -62.60
C ALA A 221 -20.89 6.92 -63.20
N LEU A 222 -20.67 5.66 -62.80
CA LEU A 222 -21.49 4.49 -63.17
C LEU A 222 -22.79 4.36 -62.36
N GLY A 223 -23.12 5.33 -61.49
CA GLY A 223 -24.38 5.38 -60.75
C GLY A 223 -24.33 4.83 -59.31
N GLY A 224 -23.13 4.59 -58.76
CA GLY A 224 -22.98 4.17 -57.37
C GLY A 224 -23.54 5.20 -56.38
N ARG A 225 -24.40 4.77 -55.44
CA ARG A 225 -24.98 5.67 -54.44
C ARG A 225 -23.92 6.00 -53.38
N ARG A 226 -23.97 7.22 -52.82
CA ARG A 226 -23.05 7.69 -51.76
C ARG A 226 -22.99 6.73 -50.56
N GLY A 227 -24.13 6.14 -50.21
CA GLY A 227 -24.22 5.14 -49.13
C GLY A 227 -23.41 3.87 -49.40
N ASP A 228 -23.27 3.44 -50.66
CA ASP A 228 -22.49 2.24 -51.01
C ASP A 228 -20.98 2.48 -50.81
N LEU A 229 -20.50 3.68 -51.14
CA LEU A 229 -19.10 4.08 -50.94
C LEU A 229 -18.77 4.26 -49.45
N VAL A 230 -19.66 4.90 -48.68
CA VAL A 230 -19.51 5.05 -47.23
C VAL A 230 -19.53 3.68 -46.54
N ARG A 231 -20.47 2.81 -46.93
CA ARG A 231 -20.57 1.44 -46.38
C ARG A 231 -19.29 0.65 -46.63
N GLN A 232 -18.71 0.73 -47.83
CA GLN A 232 -17.47 0.03 -48.16
C GLN A 232 -16.30 0.47 -47.27
N LEU A 233 -16.10 1.79 -47.10
CA LEU A 233 -15.02 2.31 -46.26
C LEU A 233 -15.22 1.98 -44.78
N MET A 234 -16.48 2.04 -44.32
CA MET A 234 -16.85 1.60 -42.97
C MET A 234 -16.58 0.12 -42.74
N THR A 235 -16.92 -0.75 -43.70
CA THR A 235 -16.66 -2.18 -43.57
C THR A 235 -15.17 -2.50 -43.58
N GLU A 236 -14.36 -1.80 -44.39
CA GLU A 236 -12.90 -1.96 -44.37
C GLU A 236 -12.30 -1.52 -43.02
N ALA A 237 -12.75 -0.38 -42.48
CA ALA A 237 -12.31 0.12 -41.17
C ALA A 237 -12.70 -0.83 -40.03
N MET A 238 -13.95 -1.32 -40.05
CA MET A 238 -14.47 -2.25 -39.04
C MET A 238 -13.76 -3.61 -39.09
N LEU A 239 -13.45 -4.13 -40.29
CA LEU A 239 -12.70 -5.38 -40.44
C LEU A 239 -11.27 -5.26 -39.89
N LEU A 240 -10.59 -4.15 -40.19
CA LEU A 240 -9.26 -3.88 -39.64
C LEU A 240 -9.30 -3.72 -38.12
N ALA A 241 -10.29 -2.99 -37.59
CA ALA A 241 -10.48 -2.82 -36.16
C ALA A 241 -10.79 -4.16 -35.46
N ALA A 242 -11.63 -5.02 -36.06
CA ALA A 242 -11.94 -6.34 -35.52
C ALA A 242 -10.72 -7.26 -35.53
N ALA A 243 -9.95 -7.29 -36.62
CA ALA A 243 -8.73 -8.09 -36.73
C ALA A 243 -7.65 -7.60 -35.73
N GLY A 244 -7.46 -6.28 -35.63
CA GLY A 244 -6.56 -5.68 -34.64
C GLY A 244 -7.00 -5.94 -33.20
N GLY A 245 -8.31 -5.85 -32.92
CA GLY A 245 -8.88 -6.19 -31.63
C GLY A 245 -8.66 -7.67 -31.26
N ALA A 246 -8.89 -8.59 -32.20
CA ALA A 246 -8.65 -10.01 -32.00
C ALA A 246 -7.17 -10.31 -31.71
N LEU A 247 -6.24 -9.73 -32.48
CA LEU A 247 -4.81 -9.84 -32.22
C LEU A 247 -4.42 -9.24 -30.86
N GLY A 248 -4.99 -8.08 -30.51
CA GLY A 248 -4.79 -7.45 -29.21
C GLY A 248 -5.22 -8.34 -28.04
N LEU A 249 -6.37 -9.02 -28.17
CA LEU A 249 -6.85 -9.99 -27.18
C LEU A 249 -5.95 -11.23 -27.06
N VAL A 250 -5.34 -11.68 -28.16
CA VAL A 250 -4.34 -12.76 -28.11
C VAL A 250 -3.09 -12.32 -27.36
N VAL A 251 -2.66 -11.06 -27.53
CA VAL A 251 -1.45 -10.53 -26.87
C VAL A 251 -1.67 -10.12 -25.41
N ALA A 252 -2.90 -9.77 -25.05
CA ALA A 252 -3.27 -9.25 -23.73
C ALA A 252 -2.83 -10.12 -22.54
N PRO A 253 -2.91 -11.47 -22.55
CA PRO A 253 -2.48 -12.30 -21.43
C PRO A 253 -0.99 -12.19 -21.11
N TRP A 254 -0.13 -12.09 -22.13
CA TRP A 254 1.31 -11.93 -21.93
C TRP A 254 1.64 -10.55 -21.37
N CYS A 255 1.00 -9.50 -21.89
CA CYS A 255 1.13 -8.13 -21.37
C CYS A 255 0.64 -8.03 -19.92
N LEU A 256 -0.50 -8.65 -19.61
CA LEU A 256 -1.06 -8.66 -18.26
C LEU A 256 -0.12 -9.39 -17.29
N SER A 257 0.39 -10.55 -17.68
CA SER A 257 1.34 -11.31 -16.85
C SER A 257 2.63 -10.53 -16.58
N ALA A 258 3.18 -9.88 -17.61
CA ALA A 258 4.35 -9.01 -17.45
C ALA A 258 4.07 -7.81 -16.56
N LEU A 259 2.87 -7.23 -16.64
CA LEU A 259 2.47 -6.09 -15.82
C LEU A 259 2.28 -6.48 -14.35
N VAL A 260 1.63 -7.62 -14.08
CA VAL A 260 1.45 -8.16 -12.72
C VAL A 260 2.81 -8.48 -12.08
N ALA A 261 3.77 -9.00 -12.86
CA ALA A 261 5.13 -9.26 -12.38
C ALA A 261 5.91 -7.98 -11.98
N LEU A 262 5.53 -6.82 -12.54
CA LEU A 262 6.12 -5.52 -12.18
C LEU A 262 5.40 -4.83 -11.01
N ALA A 263 4.24 -5.34 -10.60
CA ALA A 263 3.43 -4.72 -9.56
C ALA A 263 4.00 -5.01 -8.15
N PRO A 264 3.93 -4.03 -7.22
CA PRO A 264 4.38 -4.24 -5.84
C PRO A 264 3.59 -5.38 -5.16
N PRO A 265 4.24 -6.27 -4.39
CA PRO A 265 3.58 -7.43 -3.76
C PRO A 265 2.41 -7.10 -2.83
N ASP A 266 2.41 -5.90 -2.25
CA ASP A 266 1.37 -5.43 -1.32
C ASP A 266 0.22 -4.68 -2.00
N THR A 267 0.16 -4.65 -3.34
CA THR A 267 -0.90 -3.92 -4.05
C THR A 267 -2.24 -4.66 -3.86
N PRO A 268 -3.27 -4.00 -3.29
CA PRO A 268 -4.54 -4.66 -3.01
C PRO A 268 -5.20 -5.23 -4.28
N ARG A 269 -5.69 -6.46 -4.21
CA ARG A 269 -6.48 -7.13 -5.27
C ARG A 269 -5.72 -7.34 -6.59
N LEU A 270 -4.39 -7.40 -6.57
CA LEU A 270 -3.59 -7.75 -7.77
C LEU A 270 -3.98 -9.11 -8.35
N ASP A 271 -4.25 -10.05 -7.45
CA ASP A 271 -4.64 -11.43 -7.70
C ASP A 271 -6.02 -11.55 -8.37
N GLU A 272 -6.84 -10.49 -8.33
CA GLU A 272 -8.12 -10.42 -9.02
C GLU A 272 -8.02 -9.77 -10.42
N VAL A 273 -6.83 -9.28 -10.82
CA VAL A 273 -6.66 -8.67 -12.14
C VAL A 273 -6.59 -9.77 -13.20
N HIS A 274 -7.72 -10.01 -13.86
CA HIS A 274 -7.86 -10.98 -14.93
C HIS A 274 -8.64 -10.42 -16.12
N LEU A 275 -8.52 -11.08 -17.27
CA LEU A 275 -9.38 -10.83 -18.42
C LEU A 275 -10.73 -11.50 -18.18
N ASP A 276 -11.75 -10.73 -17.81
CA ASP A 276 -13.13 -11.20 -17.72
C ASP A 276 -14.00 -10.78 -18.92
N GLY A 277 -15.25 -11.27 -18.92
CA GLY A 277 -16.22 -10.92 -19.95
C GLY A 277 -16.53 -9.42 -20.04
N ALA A 278 -16.43 -8.68 -18.94
CA ALA A 278 -16.67 -7.24 -18.95
C ALA A 278 -15.52 -6.48 -19.63
N VAL A 279 -14.27 -6.87 -19.36
CA VAL A 279 -13.08 -6.35 -20.05
C VAL A 279 -13.11 -6.72 -21.54
N LEU A 280 -13.48 -7.95 -21.89
CA LEU A 280 -13.62 -8.37 -23.29
C LEU A 280 -14.69 -7.55 -24.02
N LEU A 281 -15.86 -7.33 -23.39
CA LEU A 281 -16.93 -6.52 -23.96
C LEU A 281 -16.53 -5.06 -24.10
N PHE A 282 -15.82 -4.51 -23.11
CA PHE A 282 -15.28 -3.16 -23.17
C PHE A 282 -14.24 -3.01 -24.29
N SER A 283 -13.30 -3.94 -24.42
CA SER A 283 -12.30 -3.95 -25.49
C SER A 283 -12.95 -4.08 -26.87
N LEU A 284 -13.99 -4.90 -27.00
CA LEU A 284 -14.78 -4.99 -28.24
C LEU A 284 -15.47 -3.65 -28.54
N GLY A 285 -16.12 -3.04 -27.55
CA GLY A 285 -16.74 -1.72 -27.69
C GLY A 285 -15.74 -0.64 -28.09
N ALA A 286 -14.56 -0.60 -27.46
CA ALA A 286 -13.51 0.36 -27.73
C ALA A 286 -12.90 0.19 -29.13
N THR A 287 -12.64 -1.05 -29.56
CA THR A 287 -12.12 -1.33 -30.91
C THR A 287 -13.15 -1.01 -31.99
N MET A 288 -14.43 -1.29 -31.75
CA MET A 288 -15.50 -0.90 -32.66
C MET A 288 -15.67 0.63 -32.73
N ALA A 289 -15.65 1.32 -31.59
CA ALA A 289 -15.68 2.78 -31.55
C ALA A 289 -14.48 3.39 -32.29
N ALA A 290 -13.28 2.83 -32.12
CA ALA A 290 -12.08 3.26 -32.84
C ALA A 290 -12.22 3.11 -34.36
N GLY A 291 -12.69 1.95 -34.84
CA GLY A 291 -12.95 1.72 -36.27
C GLY A 291 -14.00 2.66 -36.84
N LEU A 292 -15.06 2.94 -36.07
CA LEU A 292 -16.11 3.87 -36.45
C LEU A 292 -15.55 5.31 -36.57
N LEU A 293 -14.83 5.79 -35.55
CA LEU A 293 -14.23 7.12 -35.53
C LEU A 293 -13.25 7.30 -36.69
N ALA A 294 -12.36 6.32 -36.89
CA ALA A 294 -11.34 6.37 -37.93
C ALA A 294 -11.91 6.34 -39.34
N GLY A 295 -12.98 5.58 -39.58
CA GLY A 295 -13.60 5.52 -40.89
C GLY A 295 -14.60 6.66 -41.17
N LEU A 296 -15.19 7.29 -40.15
CA LEU A 296 -16.21 8.33 -40.33
C LEU A 296 -15.61 9.60 -40.93
N VAL A 297 -14.38 9.95 -40.52
CA VAL A 297 -13.64 11.11 -41.02
C VAL A 297 -13.43 11.07 -42.54
N PRO A 298 -12.85 10.03 -43.15
CA PRO A 298 -12.73 9.92 -44.61
C PRO A 298 -14.08 9.76 -45.32
N ALA A 299 -15.04 9.04 -44.72
CA ALA A 299 -16.37 8.85 -45.31
C ALA A 299 -17.10 10.18 -45.53
N LEU A 300 -17.10 11.06 -44.54
CA LEU A 300 -17.73 12.39 -44.63
C LEU A 300 -17.02 13.31 -45.64
N GLN A 301 -15.71 13.21 -45.77
CA GLN A 301 -14.92 14.01 -46.72
C GLN A 301 -15.04 13.54 -48.18
N ILE A 302 -15.48 12.32 -48.44
CA ILE A 302 -15.73 11.81 -49.81
C ILE A 302 -17.13 12.22 -50.29
N THR A 303 -18.07 12.47 -49.37
CA THR A 303 -19.43 12.91 -49.69
C THR A 303 -19.57 14.38 -50.06
N GLU A 304 -18.53 15.20 -49.94
CA GLU A 304 -18.64 16.61 -50.32
C GLU A 304 -18.68 16.81 -51.85
N PRO A 305 -19.64 17.61 -52.35
CA PRO A 305 -20.05 17.63 -53.74
C PRO A 305 -19.13 18.55 -54.57
N HIS A 306 -17.92 18.11 -54.88
CA HIS A 306 -17.11 18.75 -55.93
C HIS A 306 -16.39 17.71 -56.81
N LEU A 307 -17.08 16.61 -57.15
CA LEU A 307 -16.59 15.63 -58.12
C LEU A 307 -16.44 16.21 -59.55
N MET A 308 -17.10 17.33 -59.87
CA MET A 308 -16.96 18.02 -61.17
C MET A 308 -15.80 19.04 -61.23
N GLU A 309 -15.36 19.61 -60.10
CA GLU A 309 -14.20 20.54 -60.10
C GLU A 309 -12.86 19.80 -60.18
N VAL A 310 -12.80 18.54 -59.73
CA VAL A 310 -11.57 17.73 -59.77
C VAL A 310 -11.14 17.38 -61.20
N LEU A 311 -12.06 17.44 -62.17
CA LEU A 311 -11.76 17.21 -63.59
C LEU A 311 -11.34 18.48 -64.34
N THR A 312 -11.55 19.67 -63.78
CA THR A 312 -11.29 20.96 -64.46
C THR A 312 -10.32 21.89 -63.74
N ASN A 313 -10.17 21.81 -62.40
CA ASN A 313 -9.26 22.66 -61.62
C ASN A 313 -8.52 21.86 -60.53
N GLY A 314 -7.24 21.56 -60.77
CA GLY A 314 -6.41 20.65 -59.95
C GLY A 314 -5.94 21.14 -58.56
N SER A 315 -6.50 22.20 -57.96
CA SER A 315 -5.88 22.84 -56.77
C SER A 315 -6.80 23.07 -55.55
N GLY A 316 -8.13 23.10 -55.70
CA GLY A 316 -9.05 23.48 -54.60
C GLY A 316 -9.35 22.36 -53.60
N GLY A 317 -9.71 21.16 -54.09
CA GLY A 317 -10.10 20.01 -53.24
C GLY A 317 -8.93 19.31 -52.54
N THR A 318 -7.72 19.41 -53.11
CA THR A 318 -6.46 18.94 -52.52
C THR A 318 -6.12 19.76 -51.28
N ALA A 319 -6.17 21.10 -51.34
CA ALA A 319 -5.77 21.97 -50.23
C ALA A 319 -6.58 21.74 -48.93
N ARG A 320 -7.90 21.51 -49.02
CA ARG A 320 -8.76 21.29 -47.84
C ARG A 320 -8.54 19.93 -47.18
N ARG A 321 -8.28 18.88 -47.98
CA ARG A 321 -7.92 17.54 -47.50
C ARG A 321 -6.51 17.50 -46.90
N THR A 322 -5.55 18.22 -47.50
CA THR A 322 -4.22 18.39 -46.91
C THR A 322 -4.30 19.10 -45.56
N ARG A 323 -5.15 20.14 -45.42
CA ARG A 323 -5.38 20.81 -44.12
C ARG A 323 -5.97 19.87 -43.06
N ALA A 324 -6.92 19.00 -43.42
CA ALA A 324 -7.50 18.05 -42.47
C ALA A 324 -6.47 17.02 -42.00
N ARG A 325 -5.65 16.48 -42.91
CA ARG A 325 -4.53 15.59 -42.55
C ARG A 325 -3.49 16.31 -41.68
N SER A 326 -3.11 17.55 -42.04
CA SER A 326 -2.20 18.35 -41.22
C SER A 326 -2.78 18.62 -39.83
N ALA A 327 -4.08 18.86 -39.70
CA ALA A 327 -4.73 19.04 -38.40
C ALA A 327 -4.71 17.75 -37.55
N LEU A 328 -4.94 16.59 -38.17
CA LEU A 328 -4.81 15.28 -37.51
C LEU A 328 -3.39 15.04 -37.00
N VAL A 329 -2.37 15.26 -37.85
CA VAL A 329 -0.96 15.10 -37.47
C VAL A 329 -0.57 16.08 -36.34
N VAL A 330 -1.05 17.33 -36.40
CA VAL A 330 -0.80 18.30 -35.31
C VAL A 330 -1.47 17.86 -34.01
N ALA A 331 -2.72 17.41 -34.07
CA ALA A 331 -3.44 16.92 -32.90
C ALA A 331 -2.76 15.69 -32.28
N GLU A 332 -2.37 14.73 -33.11
CA GLU A 332 -1.63 13.54 -32.72
C GLU A 332 -0.28 13.89 -32.08
N THR A 333 0.52 14.72 -32.75
CA THR A 333 1.82 15.16 -32.23
C THR A 333 1.64 15.87 -30.88
N ALA A 334 0.59 16.70 -30.73
CA ALA A 334 0.28 17.36 -29.47
C ALA A 334 -0.11 16.37 -28.37
N LEU A 335 -0.94 15.37 -28.66
CA LEU A 335 -1.34 14.33 -27.69
C LEU A 335 -0.16 13.45 -27.27
N ALA A 336 0.69 13.06 -28.24
CA ALA A 336 1.93 12.32 -27.97
C ALA A 336 2.87 13.15 -27.10
N PHE A 337 3.00 14.45 -27.37
CA PHE A 337 3.79 15.36 -26.55
C PHE A 337 3.25 15.51 -25.13
N VAL A 338 1.92 15.57 -24.95
CA VAL A 338 1.29 15.60 -23.61
C VAL A 338 1.64 14.35 -22.81
N LEU A 339 1.55 13.16 -23.43
CA LEU A 339 1.93 11.90 -22.78
C LEU A 339 3.43 11.84 -22.47
N ALA A 340 4.28 12.23 -23.42
CA ALA A 340 5.73 12.24 -23.24
C ALA A 340 6.17 13.25 -22.17
N ALA A 341 5.59 14.44 -22.14
CA ALA A 341 5.84 15.45 -21.11
C ALA A 341 5.34 14.96 -19.74
N GLY A 342 4.17 14.32 -19.67
CA GLY A 342 3.65 13.72 -18.44
C GLY A 342 4.55 12.62 -17.89
N ALA A 343 4.97 11.69 -18.75
CA ALA A 343 5.93 10.64 -18.40
C ALA A 343 7.28 11.22 -17.96
N GLY A 344 7.82 12.18 -18.72
CA GLY A 344 9.09 12.85 -18.42
C GLY A 344 9.05 13.60 -17.09
N LEU A 345 7.96 14.30 -16.79
CA LEU A 345 7.77 14.96 -15.49
C LEU A 345 7.69 13.93 -14.36
N MET A 346 6.95 12.84 -14.53
CA MET A 346 6.84 11.78 -13.52
C MET A 346 8.19 11.10 -13.26
N ILE A 347 8.97 10.81 -14.32
CA ILE A 347 10.35 10.30 -14.20
C ILE A 347 11.19 11.30 -13.41
N ARG A 348 11.17 12.58 -13.77
CA ARG A 348 11.93 13.63 -13.07
C ARG A 348 11.53 13.74 -11.60
N THR A 349 10.23 13.73 -11.30
CA THR A 349 9.71 13.77 -9.92
C THR A 349 10.17 12.57 -9.12
N LEU A 350 10.11 11.37 -9.69
CA LEU A 350 10.53 10.15 -9.02
C LEU A 350 12.04 10.09 -8.84
N SER A 351 12.84 10.50 -9.83
CA SER A 351 14.30 10.60 -9.70
C SER A 351 14.68 11.58 -8.60
N GLY A 352 14.08 12.77 -8.58
CA GLY A 352 14.30 13.73 -7.49
C GLY A 352 13.87 13.19 -6.13
N LEU A 353 12.78 12.40 -6.08
CA LEU A 353 12.31 11.76 -4.85
C LEU A 353 13.28 10.69 -4.32
N LEU A 354 13.94 9.95 -5.21
CA LEU A 354 14.93 8.93 -4.85
C LEU A 354 16.26 9.54 -4.38
N GLU A 355 16.53 10.79 -4.75
CA GLU A 355 17.70 11.55 -4.30
C GLU A 355 17.48 12.27 -2.96
N VAL A 356 16.23 12.34 -2.46
CA VAL A 356 15.93 12.94 -1.15
C VAL A 356 16.72 12.20 -0.07
N PRO A 357 17.55 12.89 0.73
CA PRO A 357 18.26 12.28 1.84
C PRO A 357 17.27 11.67 2.83
N THR A 358 17.40 10.36 3.08
CA THR A 358 16.50 9.64 3.99
C THR A 358 16.74 9.99 5.46
N GLY A 359 17.88 10.64 5.77
CA GLY A 359 18.39 10.84 7.13
C GLY A 359 19.21 9.66 7.67
N LEU A 360 19.44 8.63 6.85
CA LEU A 360 20.12 7.39 7.23
C LEU A 360 21.46 7.29 6.49
N ALA A 361 22.57 7.16 7.22
CA ALA A 361 23.88 6.94 6.63
C ALA A 361 24.12 5.47 6.25
N SER A 362 24.58 5.25 5.01
CA SER A 362 24.88 3.93 4.45
C SER A 362 23.79 2.88 4.68
N PRO A 363 22.53 3.13 4.25
CA PRO A 363 21.44 2.17 4.41
C PRO A 363 21.72 0.84 3.70
N GLU A 364 22.54 0.84 2.64
CA GLU A 364 22.95 -0.35 1.88
C GLU A 364 23.66 -1.42 2.71
N ARG A 365 24.17 -1.07 3.89
CA ARG A 365 24.85 -2.00 4.79
C ARG A 365 23.97 -2.49 5.94
N VAL A 366 22.69 -2.13 5.99
CA VAL A 366 21.81 -2.49 7.11
C VAL A 366 20.82 -3.58 6.67
N MET A 367 20.78 -4.67 7.43
CA MET A 367 19.72 -5.68 7.36
C MET A 367 18.77 -5.48 8.54
N VAL A 368 17.48 -5.68 8.27
CA VAL A 368 16.46 -5.73 9.32
C VAL A 368 15.68 -7.04 9.23
N ALA A 369 15.32 -7.60 10.38
CA ALA A 369 14.40 -8.72 10.48
C ALA A 369 13.40 -8.51 11.61
N ASP A 370 12.19 -9.05 11.42
CA ASP A 370 11.15 -9.09 12.45
C ASP A 370 11.55 -10.16 13.50
N MET A 371 11.46 -9.80 14.78
CA MET A 371 11.90 -10.62 15.92
C MET A 371 10.97 -10.37 17.11
N ASP A 372 9.71 -10.75 16.96
CA ASP A 372 8.73 -10.59 18.03
C ASP A 372 9.01 -11.56 19.18
N LEU A 373 9.03 -11.02 20.39
CA LEU A 373 9.18 -11.81 21.60
C LEU A 373 7.81 -12.32 22.06
N PRO A 374 7.64 -13.63 22.27
CA PRO A 374 6.36 -14.15 22.71
C PRO A 374 6.01 -13.62 24.11
N GLN A 375 4.94 -12.81 24.20
CA GLN A 375 4.58 -12.07 25.41
C GLN A 375 4.35 -12.95 26.65
N TYR A 376 3.88 -14.19 26.45
CA TYR A 376 3.68 -15.15 27.54
C TYR A 376 4.99 -15.59 28.22
N ARG A 377 6.12 -15.50 27.52
CA ARG A 377 7.44 -15.94 27.97
C ARG A 377 8.37 -14.76 28.30
N TYR A 378 8.11 -13.63 27.67
CA TYR A 378 8.85 -12.39 27.84
C TYR A 378 7.94 -11.32 28.44
N PRO A 379 7.70 -11.39 29.77
CA PRO A 379 7.10 -10.25 30.46
C PRO A 379 8.04 -9.04 30.34
N ALA A 380 7.47 -7.85 30.50
CA ALA A 380 8.16 -6.56 30.31
C ALA A 380 9.54 -6.52 31.00
N GLU A 381 9.65 -7.07 32.20
CA GLU A 381 10.86 -7.07 33.03
C GLU A 381 12.00 -7.92 32.45
N ARG A 382 11.68 -8.92 31.62
CA ARG A 382 12.68 -9.84 31.03
C ARG A 382 13.24 -9.32 29.71
N ILE A 383 12.51 -8.46 29.01
CA ILE A 383 12.87 -7.95 27.68
C ILE A 383 14.22 -7.20 27.66
N PRO A 384 14.52 -6.27 28.60
CA PRO A 384 15.81 -5.57 28.62
C PRO A 384 17.01 -6.51 28.77
N THR A 385 16.88 -7.54 29.62
CA THR A 385 17.94 -8.54 29.81
C THR A 385 18.16 -9.36 28.54
N PHE A 386 17.09 -9.82 27.89
CA PHE A 386 17.19 -10.50 26.60
C PHE A 386 17.86 -9.61 25.54
N ALA A 387 17.47 -8.33 25.46
CA ALA A 387 18.02 -7.38 24.52
C ALA A 387 19.53 -7.17 24.72
N ARG A 388 19.98 -7.01 25.97
CA ARG A 388 21.40 -6.92 26.34
C ARG A 388 22.18 -8.16 25.93
N ASP A 389 21.72 -9.34 26.36
CA ASP A 389 22.43 -10.60 26.11
C ASP A 389 22.57 -10.88 24.62
N LEU A 390 21.50 -10.64 23.84
CA LEU A 390 21.50 -10.80 22.40
C LEU A 390 22.47 -9.84 21.72
N LEU A 391 22.41 -8.55 22.05
CA LEU A 391 23.25 -7.54 21.41
C LEU A 391 24.73 -7.68 21.80
N GLN A 392 25.05 -8.13 23.00
CA GLN A 392 26.43 -8.47 23.40
C GLN A 392 27.00 -9.61 22.56
N ARG A 393 26.22 -10.68 22.33
CA ARG A 393 26.64 -11.80 21.47
C ARG A 393 26.86 -11.34 20.03
N ILE A 394 25.89 -10.63 19.47
CA ILE A 394 25.93 -10.11 18.10
C ILE A 394 27.09 -9.15 17.88
N ALA A 395 27.43 -8.32 18.86
CA ALA A 395 28.57 -7.40 18.78
C ALA A 395 29.91 -8.12 18.63
N THR A 396 30.02 -9.37 19.10
CA THR A 396 31.23 -10.20 18.94
C THR A 396 31.20 -11.08 17.68
N ALA A 397 30.08 -11.10 16.95
CA ALA A 397 29.91 -11.94 15.78
C ALA A 397 30.66 -11.38 14.56
N GLN A 398 31.25 -12.28 13.77
CA GLN A 398 32.07 -11.89 12.63
C GLN A 398 31.21 -11.17 11.57
N GLY A 399 31.68 -9.99 11.12
CA GLY A 399 31.04 -9.23 10.05
C GLY A 399 29.96 -8.25 10.49
N VAL A 400 29.60 -8.23 11.77
CA VAL A 400 28.69 -7.22 12.34
C VAL A 400 29.50 -5.99 12.81
N GLN A 401 29.10 -4.80 12.39
CA GLN A 401 29.68 -3.53 12.88
C GLN A 401 28.93 -2.98 14.09
N SER A 402 27.61 -3.04 14.03
CA SER A 402 26.71 -2.61 15.12
C SER A 402 25.35 -3.27 14.93
N ALA A 403 24.61 -3.38 16.02
CA ALA A 403 23.23 -3.88 16.00
C ALA A 403 22.40 -3.16 17.05
N ALA A 404 21.09 -3.11 16.83
CA ALA A 404 20.12 -2.56 17.76
C ALA A 404 18.77 -3.26 17.62
N LEU A 405 18.00 -3.29 18.70
CA LEU A 405 16.60 -3.65 18.67
C LEU A 405 15.76 -2.39 18.60
N LEU A 406 14.68 -2.44 17.82
CA LEU A 406 13.79 -1.32 17.58
C LEU A 406 12.37 -1.79 17.28
N THR A 407 11.37 -0.96 17.56
CA THR A 407 9.97 -1.28 17.20
C THR A 407 9.66 -0.95 15.76
N ASN A 408 10.12 0.18 15.22
CA ASN A 408 9.69 0.67 13.90
C ASN A 408 10.93 0.99 13.04
N VAL A 409 10.90 0.56 11.78
CA VAL A 409 11.95 0.86 10.82
C VAL A 409 11.51 2.09 10.01
N PRO A 410 12.34 3.12 9.88
CA PRO A 410 12.02 4.26 9.01
C PRO A 410 11.63 3.80 7.60
N LEU A 411 10.58 4.39 7.04
CA LEU A 411 9.98 4.07 5.73
C LEU A 411 9.28 2.71 5.63
N ASP A 412 9.26 1.88 6.69
CA ASP A 412 8.44 0.67 6.72
C ASP A 412 6.98 1.01 7.07
N PRO A 413 6.01 0.82 6.16
CA PRO A 413 4.61 1.16 6.40
C PRO A 413 3.92 0.25 7.44
N ARG A 414 4.55 -0.87 7.82
CA ARG A 414 3.92 -1.91 8.67
C ARG A 414 3.82 -1.52 10.15
N ALA A 415 4.65 -0.58 10.61
CA ALA A 415 4.67 -0.15 12.01
C ALA A 415 4.71 1.38 12.07
N ARG A 416 3.54 2.00 11.94
CA ARG A 416 3.37 3.44 12.13
C ARG A 416 2.50 3.66 13.36
N ALA A 417 2.97 4.47 14.29
CA ALA A 417 2.18 4.88 15.44
C ALA A 417 2.57 6.30 15.84
N GLU A 418 1.58 7.18 15.90
CA GLU A 418 1.68 8.51 16.47
C GLU A 418 1.04 8.47 17.85
N PHE A 419 1.72 9.04 18.83
CA PHE A 419 1.25 9.10 20.21
C PHE A 419 1.07 10.55 20.63
N GLY A 420 0.01 10.79 21.40
CA GLY A 420 -0.18 12.07 22.09
C GLY A 420 0.83 12.19 23.24
N PHE A 421 1.20 13.42 23.56
CA PHE A 421 2.05 13.74 24.70
C PHE A 421 1.72 15.14 25.19
N ASP A 422 2.17 15.49 26.39
CA ASP A 422 2.07 16.85 26.92
C ASP A 422 3.47 17.46 27.09
N LEU A 423 3.56 18.77 26.91
CA LEU A 423 4.79 19.52 27.10
C LEU A 423 4.72 20.33 28.37
N GLU A 424 5.78 20.26 29.18
CA GLU A 424 5.86 21.01 30.42
C GLU A 424 5.64 22.51 30.18
N GLY A 425 4.60 23.05 30.82
CA GLY A 425 4.23 24.46 30.76
C GLY A 425 3.36 24.85 29.56
N GLU A 426 2.94 23.91 28.72
CA GLU A 426 2.00 24.15 27.62
C GLU A 426 0.67 23.45 27.85
N ALA A 427 -0.43 24.19 27.72
CA ALA A 427 -1.78 23.64 27.77
C ALA A 427 -2.36 23.63 26.36
N PHE A 428 -2.72 22.44 25.88
CA PHE A 428 -3.40 22.28 24.60
C PHE A 428 -4.90 22.22 24.80
N ALA A 429 -5.66 22.85 23.90
CA ALA A 429 -7.10 22.68 23.89
C ALA A 429 -7.46 21.19 23.67
N PRO A 430 -8.57 20.69 24.23
CA PRO A 430 -8.95 19.30 24.04
C PRO A 430 -9.05 18.92 22.54
N GLY A 431 -8.40 17.82 22.17
CA GLY A 431 -8.31 17.36 20.77
C GLY A 431 -7.19 18.01 19.96
N GLN A 432 -6.45 18.96 20.54
CA GLN A 432 -5.27 19.59 19.95
C GLN A 432 -3.96 19.15 20.62
N ALA A 433 -4.00 18.11 21.46
CA ALA A 433 -2.79 17.53 22.05
C ALA A 433 -1.78 17.19 20.94
N PRO A 434 -0.49 17.57 21.13
CA PRO A 434 0.52 17.36 20.13
C PRO A 434 0.74 15.86 19.94
N LYS A 435 1.09 15.49 18.72
CA LYS A 435 1.40 14.12 18.34
C LYS A 435 2.77 14.05 17.71
N ALA A 436 3.51 13.02 18.06
CA ALA A 436 4.76 12.68 17.39
C ALA A 436 4.81 11.18 17.15
N GLU A 437 5.62 10.78 16.19
CA GLU A 437 5.95 9.38 16.00
C GLU A 437 6.84 8.90 17.14
N MET A 438 6.70 7.62 17.47
CA MET A 438 7.46 7.02 18.56
C MET A 438 8.15 5.75 18.11
N VAL A 439 9.43 5.65 18.46
CA VAL A 439 10.26 4.46 18.26
C VAL A 439 10.83 4.03 19.60
N PHE A 440 10.64 2.77 19.96
CA PHE A 440 11.32 2.19 21.12
C PHE A 440 12.58 1.50 20.62
N ALA A 441 13.74 1.83 21.19
CA ALA A 441 15.01 1.30 20.71
C ALA A 441 16.04 1.08 21.82
N THR A 442 16.99 0.19 21.57
CA THR A 442 18.14 -0.04 22.46
C THR A 442 19.25 0.99 22.19
N PRO A 443 20.20 1.17 23.14
CA PRO A 443 21.47 1.81 22.84
C PRO A 443 22.13 1.23 21.57
N GLY A 444 22.77 2.07 20.77
CA GLY A 444 23.37 1.69 19.48
C GLY A 444 22.42 1.82 18.28
N TYR A 445 21.15 2.19 18.48
CA TYR A 445 20.18 2.44 17.42
C TYR A 445 20.66 3.51 16.42
N LEU A 446 21.11 4.67 16.92
CA LEU A 446 21.59 5.77 16.07
C LEU A 446 22.78 5.33 15.21
N GLN A 447 23.77 4.66 15.81
CA GLN A 447 24.93 4.12 15.09
C GLN A 447 24.53 3.06 14.05
N THR A 448 23.63 2.15 14.40
CA THR A 448 23.17 1.07 13.52
C THR A 448 22.41 1.62 12.33
N MET A 449 21.51 2.58 12.54
CA MET A 449 20.72 3.21 11.48
C MET A 449 21.46 4.34 10.75
N GLY A 450 22.59 4.80 11.29
CA GLY A 450 23.38 5.89 10.70
C GLY A 450 22.71 7.25 10.90
N ILE A 451 22.02 7.45 12.01
CA ILE A 451 21.33 8.70 12.37
C ILE A 451 22.32 9.54 13.20
N PRO A 452 22.60 10.81 12.84
CA PRO A 452 23.53 11.63 13.58
C PRO A 452 22.90 12.13 14.89
N LEU A 453 23.69 12.13 15.98
CA LEU A 453 23.37 12.89 17.20
C LEU A 453 23.88 14.33 17.01
N LEU A 454 23.00 15.31 17.13
CA LEU A 454 23.32 16.71 16.90
C LEU A 454 23.63 17.46 18.20
N ARG A 455 22.87 17.17 19.26
CA ARG A 455 23.01 17.82 20.58
C ARG A 455 22.73 16.83 21.71
N GLY A 456 23.30 17.07 22.89
CA GLY A 456 23.07 16.25 24.08
C GLY A 456 23.82 14.93 24.04
N ARG A 457 23.17 13.83 24.44
CA ARG A 457 23.77 12.49 24.51
C ARG A 457 22.87 11.42 23.91
N ASP A 458 23.46 10.30 23.51
CA ASP A 458 22.74 9.08 23.14
C ASP A 458 22.32 8.28 24.40
N PHE A 459 21.54 7.23 24.19
CA PHE A 459 21.16 6.27 25.21
C PHE A 459 22.35 5.47 25.73
N ARG A 460 22.25 5.10 27.01
CA ARG A 460 23.20 4.24 27.70
C ARG A 460 22.45 3.03 28.24
N TRP A 461 23.17 1.91 28.37
CA TRP A 461 22.63 0.72 29.04
C TRP A 461 22.29 0.93 30.52
N THR A 462 22.71 2.05 31.11
CA THR A 462 22.37 2.49 32.46
C THR A 462 21.09 3.33 32.52
N ASP A 463 20.52 3.74 31.38
CA ASP A 463 19.22 4.41 31.31
C ASP A 463 18.11 3.36 31.52
N VAL A 464 18.07 2.78 32.72
CA VAL A 464 17.11 1.76 33.12
C VAL A 464 15.86 2.40 33.73
N LYS A 465 14.80 1.61 33.91
CA LYS A 465 13.53 2.08 34.50
C LYS A 465 13.65 2.82 35.85
N SER A 466 14.66 2.51 36.66
CA SER A 466 14.89 3.18 37.95
C SER A 466 15.76 4.44 37.86
N ALA A 467 16.31 4.74 36.69
CA ALA A 467 17.06 5.97 36.42
C ALA A 467 16.10 7.08 35.95
N PRO A 468 16.52 8.36 35.95
CA PRO A 468 15.73 9.43 35.34
C PRO A 468 15.32 9.07 33.91
N HIS A 469 14.04 9.27 33.59
CA HIS A 469 13.49 8.94 32.29
C HIS A 469 14.01 9.89 31.21
N VAL A 470 14.45 9.34 30.09
CA VAL A 470 15.07 10.10 29.01
C VAL A 470 14.52 9.75 27.65
N VAL A 471 14.40 10.75 26.79
CA VAL A 471 13.90 10.61 25.42
C VAL A 471 14.84 11.35 24.46
N LEU A 472 14.98 10.84 23.24
CA LEU A 472 15.63 11.55 22.14
C LEU A 472 14.57 12.11 21.21
N VAL A 473 14.78 13.31 20.70
CA VAL A 473 13.86 13.95 19.74
C VAL A 473 14.59 14.36 18.48
N ASN A 474 13.93 14.40 17.33
CA ASN A 474 14.56 14.91 16.10
C ASN A 474 14.46 16.43 15.93
N GLU A 475 15.19 16.97 14.95
CA GLU A 475 15.11 18.41 14.62
C GLU A 475 13.71 18.86 14.25
N ALA A 476 12.91 18.05 13.55
CA ALA A 476 11.52 18.39 13.21
C ALA A 476 10.65 18.58 14.45
N PHE A 477 10.86 17.79 15.50
CA PHE A 477 10.22 17.97 16.80
C PHE A 477 10.63 19.31 17.42
N VAL A 478 11.94 19.61 17.46
CA VAL A 478 12.48 20.86 17.99
C VAL A 478 11.95 22.07 17.22
N ARG A 479 11.95 22.04 15.88
CA ARG A 479 11.42 23.14 15.05
C ARG A 479 9.94 23.40 15.30
N ARG A 480 9.16 22.36 15.57
CA ARG A 480 7.72 22.46 15.77
C ARG A 480 7.35 22.96 17.15
N PHE A 481 8.01 22.46 18.19
CA PHE A 481 7.60 22.68 19.59
C PHE A 481 8.56 23.59 20.37
N PHE A 482 9.77 23.83 19.87
CA PHE A 482 10.82 24.61 20.54
C PHE A 482 11.47 25.63 19.60
N ALA A 483 10.71 26.22 18.67
CA ALA A 483 11.22 27.09 17.60
C ALA A 483 12.18 28.21 18.08
N ASN A 484 12.04 28.68 19.33
CA ASN A 484 12.89 29.71 19.95
C ASN A 484 13.47 29.30 21.32
N GLY A 485 13.40 28.00 21.69
CA GLY A 485 13.71 27.52 23.03
C GLY A 485 14.83 26.49 23.06
N GLU A 486 15.43 26.28 24.24
CA GLU A 486 16.36 25.18 24.47
C GLU A 486 15.57 23.87 24.70
N PRO A 487 15.69 22.86 23.83
CA PRO A 487 14.95 21.60 24.01
C PRO A 487 15.58 20.68 25.05
N LEU A 488 16.91 20.71 25.24
CA LEU A 488 17.57 19.80 26.18
C LEU A 488 17.15 20.09 27.62
N GLY A 489 16.87 19.03 28.40
CA GLY A 489 16.44 19.15 29.79
C GLY A 489 14.95 19.46 30.00
N ARG A 490 14.21 19.77 28.92
CA ARG A 490 12.76 19.96 28.99
C ARG A 490 12.05 18.63 29.20
N ARG A 491 10.91 18.67 29.91
CA ARG A 491 10.12 17.49 30.24
C ARG A 491 8.95 17.30 29.29
N ILE A 492 8.73 16.03 28.96
CA ILE A 492 7.57 15.53 28.23
C ILE A 492 6.78 14.66 29.19
N ASP A 493 5.53 15.04 29.41
CA ASP A 493 4.60 14.35 30.30
C ASP A 493 3.65 13.48 29.47
N HIS A 494 3.03 12.50 30.13
CA HIS A 494 2.09 11.56 29.49
C HIS A 494 2.64 10.85 28.23
N LEU A 495 3.95 10.64 28.14
CA LEU A 495 4.61 10.08 26.97
C LEU A 495 4.27 8.59 26.75
N VAL A 496 4.48 7.75 27.77
CA VAL A 496 4.27 6.29 27.69
C VAL A 496 3.76 5.71 29.00
N GLY A 497 2.89 4.70 28.88
CA GLY A 497 2.32 3.98 30.02
C GLY A 497 1.22 4.76 30.76
N PRO A 498 0.61 4.17 31.79
CA PRO A 498 -0.45 4.81 32.58
C PRO A 498 0.09 5.77 33.65
N GLY A 499 1.41 5.86 33.82
CA GLY A 499 2.05 6.78 34.75
C GLY A 499 2.24 8.16 34.11
N ASN A 500 2.28 9.21 34.92
CA ASN A 500 2.70 10.54 34.49
C ASN A 500 4.18 10.77 34.87
N ASP A 501 5.03 9.83 34.52
CA ASP A 501 6.47 9.97 34.76
C ASP A 501 7.03 10.99 33.77
N PRO A 502 7.71 12.06 34.22
CA PRO A 502 8.25 13.07 33.32
C PRO A 502 9.48 12.54 32.59
N TRP A 503 9.51 12.68 31.26
CA TRP A 503 10.62 12.28 30.40
C TRP A 503 11.46 13.48 30.00
N GLU A 504 12.76 13.45 30.32
CA GLU A 504 13.68 14.54 29.99
C GLU A 504 14.25 14.36 28.58
N ILE A 505 14.24 15.42 27.77
CA ILE A 505 14.91 15.41 26.46
C ILE A 505 16.43 15.39 26.68
N ALA A 506 17.04 14.22 26.46
CA ALA A 506 18.47 13.99 26.68
C ALA A 506 19.34 14.30 25.45
N GLY A 507 18.74 14.33 24.26
CA GLY A 507 19.46 14.57 23.01
C GLY A 507 18.56 14.91 21.84
N VAL A 508 19.16 15.60 20.87
CA VAL A 508 18.53 15.94 19.59
C VAL A 508 19.25 15.18 18.49
N ILE A 509 18.50 14.40 17.71
CA ILE A 509 18.99 13.60 16.59
C ILE A 509 18.64 14.25 15.24
N GLY A 510 19.37 13.87 14.19
CA GLY A 510 19.06 14.30 12.83
C GLY A 510 17.68 13.82 12.36
N ASP A 511 17.09 14.58 11.45
CA ASP A 511 15.81 14.21 10.85
C ASP A 511 15.91 12.94 10.02
N VAL A 512 14.88 12.09 10.15
CA VAL A 512 14.72 10.86 9.38
C VAL A 512 13.34 10.85 8.76
N HIS A 513 13.26 10.48 7.48
CA HIS A 513 11.96 10.22 6.85
C HIS A 513 11.41 8.89 7.36
N THR A 514 10.34 8.94 8.13
CA THR A 514 9.71 7.74 8.72
C THR A 514 8.48 7.28 7.93
N GLN A 515 7.67 8.20 7.42
CA GLN A 515 6.44 7.88 6.68
C GLN A 515 6.69 7.67 5.19
N ALA A 516 7.26 8.68 4.52
CA ALA A 516 7.46 8.70 3.09
C ALA A 516 8.51 9.77 2.70
N LEU A 517 9.12 9.61 1.53
CA LEU A 517 10.13 10.54 1.01
C LEU A 517 9.53 11.85 0.47
N ASP A 518 8.24 11.86 0.13
CA ASP A 518 7.54 13.01 -0.46
C ASP A 518 6.89 13.93 0.58
N ARG A 519 7.12 13.65 1.86
CA ARG A 519 6.68 14.44 3.00
C ARG A 519 7.88 14.89 3.79
N ALA A 520 7.81 16.09 4.37
CA ALA A 520 8.80 16.54 5.32
C ALA A 520 8.91 15.55 6.51
N PRO A 521 10.10 15.40 7.13
CA PRO A 521 10.26 14.61 8.34
C PRO A 521 9.25 15.01 9.44
N SER A 522 8.54 14.03 9.98
CA SER A 522 7.61 14.22 11.11
C SER A 522 8.39 14.41 12.41
N PRO A 523 7.80 15.08 13.43
CA PRO A 523 8.29 15.01 14.80
C PRO A 523 8.42 13.55 15.25
N LEU A 524 9.60 13.18 15.74
CA LEU A 524 9.95 11.83 16.18
C LEU A 524 10.51 11.88 17.59
N MET A 525 10.02 10.97 18.43
CA MET A 525 10.55 10.66 19.75
C MET A 525 11.09 9.23 19.76
N VAL A 526 12.31 9.05 20.24
CA VAL A 526 12.89 7.73 20.48
C VAL A 526 12.91 7.50 21.98
N VAL A 527 12.36 6.38 22.42
CA VAL A 527 12.24 5.96 23.83
C VAL A 527 13.17 4.77 24.06
N PRO A 528 13.99 4.76 25.12
CA PRO A 528 14.88 3.66 25.42
C PRO A 528 14.08 2.41 25.87
N LEU A 529 14.34 1.28 25.21
CA LEU A 529 13.73 -0.02 25.51
C LEU A 529 14.01 -0.47 26.96
N GLU A 530 15.13 -0.02 27.54
CA GLU A 530 15.54 -0.27 28.93
C GLU A 530 14.62 0.39 29.97
N GLN A 531 13.92 1.47 29.61
CA GLN A 531 12.97 2.16 30.49
C GLN A 531 11.53 1.73 30.20
N PHE A 532 11.19 1.57 28.92
CA PHE A 532 9.86 1.15 28.48
C PHE A 532 9.94 -0.07 27.53
N PRO A 533 10.03 -1.30 28.10
CA PRO A 533 10.16 -2.51 27.31
C PRO A 533 8.86 -2.89 26.58
N VAL A 534 9.00 -3.27 25.32
CA VAL A 534 7.90 -3.75 24.46
C VAL A 534 8.34 -5.02 23.72
N ALA A 535 7.38 -5.92 23.46
CA ALA A 535 7.67 -7.26 22.95
C ALA A 535 7.70 -7.35 21.41
N THR A 536 7.08 -6.41 20.71
CA THR A 536 7.09 -6.35 19.24
C THR A 536 8.38 -5.68 18.78
N LEU A 537 9.37 -6.47 18.42
CA LEU A 537 10.72 -6.00 18.14
C LEU A 537 11.16 -6.40 16.74
N ARG A 538 12.08 -5.59 16.23
CA ARG A 538 12.88 -5.87 15.05
C ARG A 538 14.33 -5.80 15.45
N ILE A 539 15.15 -6.52 14.73
CA ILE A 539 16.60 -6.41 14.85
C ILE A 539 17.15 -5.74 13.61
N ALA A 540 17.88 -4.65 13.80
CA ALA A 540 18.71 -4.03 12.78
C ALA A 540 20.17 -4.40 13.05
N ALA A 541 20.89 -4.78 11.99
CA ALA A 541 22.33 -5.03 12.07
C ALA A 541 23.04 -4.42 10.87
N ARG A 542 24.12 -3.70 11.15
CA ARG A 542 25.00 -3.10 10.16
C ARG A 542 26.14 -4.06 9.82
N SER A 543 26.30 -4.35 8.55
CA SER A 543 27.34 -5.23 8.01
C SER A 543 28.64 -4.49 7.76
N ALA A 544 29.75 -5.14 8.08
CA ALA A 544 31.09 -4.71 7.68
C ALA A 544 31.34 -4.92 6.19
N ARG A 545 30.54 -5.79 5.55
CA ARG A 545 30.62 -6.12 4.12
C ARG A 545 29.58 -5.34 3.32
N ALA A 546 29.70 -5.41 1.99
CA ALA A 546 28.78 -4.75 1.08
C ALA A 546 27.37 -5.36 1.10
N ASP A 547 27.26 -6.69 1.24
CA ASP A 547 25.97 -7.38 1.32
C ASP A 547 25.57 -7.61 2.78
N PRO A 548 24.49 -6.97 3.27
CA PRO A 548 24.04 -7.12 4.64
C PRO A 548 23.27 -8.43 4.88
N MET A 549 22.75 -9.08 3.83
CA MET A 549 21.98 -10.33 3.97
C MET A 549 22.85 -11.51 4.38
N GLN A 550 24.18 -11.41 4.21
CA GLN A 550 25.14 -12.39 4.73
C GLN A 550 25.14 -12.48 6.26
N LEU A 551 24.57 -11.49 6.97
CA LEU A 551 24.41 -11.54 8.42
C LEU A 551 23.28 -12.47 8.86
N LEU A 552 22.32 -12.79 7.97
CA LEU A 552 21.12 -13.54 8.35
C LEU A 552 21.41 -14.89 9.04
N PRO A 553 22.30 -15.77 8.52
CA PRO A 553 22.60 -17.03 9.19
C PRO A 553 23.24 -16.83 10.57
N VAL A 554 24.09 -15.80 10.71
CA VAL A 554 24.78 -15.45 11.95
C VAL A 554 23.77 -14.97 13.00
N LEU A 555 22.94 -13.99 12.65
CA LEU A 555 21.91 -13.47 13.57
C LEU A 555 20.90 -14.54 13.95
N ARG A 556 20.46 -15.36 12.99
CA ARG A 556 19.55 -16.48 13.27
C ARG A 556 20.19 -17.48 14.24
N GLY A 557 21.48 -17.79 14.08
CA GLY A 557 22.23 -18.65 14.99
C GLY A 557 22.25 -18.12 16.41
N GLU A 558 22.59 -16.84 16.59
CA GLU A 558 22.64 -16.21 17.92
C GLU A 558 21.27 -16.12 18.59
N VAL A 559 20.22 -15.78 17.83
CA VAL A 559 18.84 -15.74 18.36
C VAL A 559 18.38 -17.13 18.79
N LEU A 560 18.57 -18.16 17.95
CA LEU A 560 18.18 -19.53 18.28
C LEU A 560 18.99 -20.12 19.44
N ALA A 561 20.26 -19.70 19.60
CA ALA A 561 21.08 -20.10 20.73
C ALA A 561 20.58 -19.50 22.06
N LEU A 562 19.97 -18.31 22.01
CA LEU A 562 19.39 -17.65 23.18
C LEU A 562 17.97 -18.16 23.48
N ASP A 563 17.14 -18.28 22.45
CA ASP A 563 15.80 -18.86 22.55
C ASP A 563 15.36 -19.49 21.21
N LYS A 564 15.21 -20.82 21.23
CA LYS A 564 14.79 -21.62 20.07
C LYS A 564 13.37 -21.31 19.57
N ASP A 565 12.55 -20.65 20.38
CA ASP A 565 11.13 -20.36 20.08
C ASP A 565 10.94 -18.93 19.55
N VAL A 566 12.02 -18.15 19.37
CA VAL A 566 11.99 -16.79 18.79
C VAL A 566 12.39 -16.86 17.31
N PRO A 567 11.45 -16.72 16.37
CA PRO A 567 11.76 -16.74 14.95
C PRO A 567 12.34 -15.40 14.48
N LEU A 568 13.28 -15.47 13.54
CA LEU A 568 13.78 -14.30 12.79
C LEU A 568 13.09 -14.29 11.42
N ALA A 569 12.07 -13.44 11.28
CA ALA A 569 11.15 -13.44 10.15
C ALA A 569 11.37 -12.25 9.22
N SER A 570 10.90 -12.37 7.97
CA SER A 570 10.90 -11.31 6.95
C SER A 570 12.23 -10.52 6.82
N PRO A 571 13.39 -11.18 6.72
CA PRO A 571 14.67 -10.49 6.65
C PRO A 571 14.77 -9.70 5.34
N ARG A 572 15.11 -8.42 5.44
CA ARG A 572 15.22 -7.49 4.30
C ARG A 572 16.41 -6.57 4.47
N ALA A 573 17.03 -6.19 3.36
CA ALA A 573 17.99 -5.10 3.35
C ALA A 573 17.22 -3.75 3.45
N LEU A 574 17.75 -2.79 4.20
CA LEU A 574 17.12 -1.49 4.37
C LEU A 574 16.87 -0.73 3.05
N PRO A 575 17.71 -0.81 1.99
CA PRO A 575 17.39 -0.21 0.69
C PRO A 575 16.16 -0.81 0.03
N GLN A 576 15.87 -2.08 0.29
CA GLN A 576 14.66 -2.72 -0.21
C GLN A 576 13.42 -2.09 0.45
N ILE A 577 13.47 -1.82 1.77
CA ILE A 577 12.39 -1.13 2.48
C ILE A 577 12.17 0.28 1.93
N VAL A 578 13.26 1.03 1.71
CA VAL A 578 13.22 2.37 1.09
C VAL A 578 12.61 2.28 -0.32
N SER A 579 13.05 1.32 -1.13
CA SER A 579 12.54 1.06 -2.48
C SER A 579 11.05 0.71 -2.49
N ASP A 580 10.60 -0.17 -1.59
CA ASP A 580 9.22 -0.62 -1.49
C ASP A 580 8.29 0.54 -1.09
N SER A 581 8.78 1.48 -0.27
CA SER A 581 8.04 2.70 0.13
C SER A 581 7.64 3.60 -1.06
N VAL A 582 8.33 3.48 -2.19
CA VAL A 582 8.04 4.20 -3.44
C VAL A 582 7.58 3.26 -4.57
N GLY A 583 7.31 1.99 -4.27
CA GLY A 583 6.94 0.96 -5.24
C GLY A 583 5.70 1.31 -6.06
N ALA A 584 4.65 1.82 -5.42
CA ALA A 584 3.42 2.25 -6.11
C ALA A 584 3.69 3.38 -7.12
N ARG A 585 4.55 4.34 -6.78
CA ARG A 585 4.94 5.44 -7.68
C ARG A 585 5.81 4.95 -8.84
N ARG A 586 6.72 4.01 -8.57
CA ARG A 586 7.54 3.36 -9.61
C ARG A 586 6.68 2.63 -10.62
N PHE A 587 5.73 1.81 -10.16
CA PHE A 587 4.80 1.09 -11.03
C PHE A 587 4.01 2.03 -11.95
N GLN A 588 3.48 3.13 -11.40
CA GLN A 588 2.77 4.15 -12.18
C GLN A 588 3.66 4.84 -13.21
N MET A 589 4.89 5.21 -12.82
CA MET A 589 5.88 5.81 -13.71
C MET A 589 6.19 4.86 -14.87
N THR A 590 6.51 3.60 -14.59
CA THR A 590 6.80 2.59 -15.62
C THR A 590 5.66 2.49 -16.63
N LEU A 591 4.41 2.44 -16.15
CA LEU A 591 3.26 2.29 -17.03
C LEU A 591 3.00 3.54 -17.88
N LEU A 592 3.16 4.73 -17.30
CA LEU A 592 3.05 6.00 -18.04
C LEU A 592 4.17 6.14 -19.08
N SER A 593 5.40 5.70 -18.76
CA SER A 593 6.51 5.67 -19.70
C SER A 593 6.26 4.71 -20.86
N ILE A 594 5.67 3.54 -20.62
CA ILE A 594 5.26 2.61 -21.68
C ILE A 594 4.22 3.27 -22.59
N PHE A 595 3.18 3.90 -22.03
CA PHE A 595 2.17 4.58 -22.86
C PHE A 595 2.72 5.76 -23.64
N ALA A 596 3.63 6.56 -23.04
CA ALA A 596 4.30 7.63 -23.76
C ALA A 596 5.16 7.09 -24.91
N LEU A 597 5.90 6.00 -24.70
CA LEU A 597 6.69 5.36 -25.76
C LEU A 597 5.81 4.85 -26.89
N VAL A 598 4.70 4.17 -26.57
CA VAL A 598 3.72 3.70 -27.57
C VAL A 598 3.14 4.88 -28.35
N ALA A 599 2.74 5.96 -27.66
CA ALA A 599 2.20 7.16 -28.30
C ALA A 599 3.21 7.84 -29.24
N LEU A 600 4.49 7.88 -28.86
CA LEU A 600 5.56 8.41 -29.72
C LEU A 600 5.81 7.53 -30.95
N ILE A 601 5.76 6.20 -30.80
CA ILE A 601 5.90 5.27 -31.93
C ILE A 601 4.73 5.42 -32.90
N LEU A 602 3.51 5.49 -32.38
CA LEU A 602 2.29 5.71 -33.18
C LEU A 602 2.39 7.03 -33.97
N ALA A 603 2.68 8.13 -33.28
CA ALA A 603 2.84 9.44 -33.92
C ALA A 603 3.98 9.52 -34.93
N ALA A 604 4.99 8.63 -34.85
CA ALA A 604 6.06 8.54 -35.84
C ALA A 604 5.68 7.68 -37.06
N LEU A 605 4.68 6.80 -36.93
CA LEU A 605 4.19 5.93 -38.00
C LEU A 605 3.09 6.58 -38.86
N GLY A 606 2.28 7.49 -38.29
CA GLY A 606 1.28 8.30 -39.00
C GLY A 606 1.83 9.38 -39.92
#